data_AF-A0A426XSC2-F1
#
_entry.id   AF-A0A426XSC2-F1
#
_cell.length_a   1.000
_cell.length_b   1.000
_cell.length_c   1.000
_cell.angle_alpha   90.00
_cell.angle_beta   90.00
_cell.angle_gamma   90.00
#
_symmetry.space_group_name_H-M   'P 1'
#
loop_
_entity.id
_entity.type
_entity.pdbx_description
1 polymer ?
#
loop_
_entity_poly.entity_id
_entity_poly.type
_entity_poly.pdbx_seq_one_letter_code
_entity_poly.pdbx_strand_id
1 'polypeptide(L)'
;LKRAVYLWIFDPVEREAIIANIAVKKNIDYQAIIEIACVNSPKELLVVKEEYHARYKRSLEEDIAVHTLLVSLVSTYRYDGDETDTGVARLEAKTLHDAIKSQTFNHSEVIRILSTRSTAQLCATFNYYKDEYGIPITKALTTESPNEFALALRVAIRCIVSPQKYFAKVLQNAVGKAGSTDEDALTRVIVMRAEKDLKVIKEMFHKRTNATLKRAVGTETSGHYNSFLLALVGN
;
A
#
# COMPACT_ATOMS: atom_id res chain seq x y z
N LEU A 1 13.13 7.68 16.40
CA LEU A 1 12.29 8.45 17.36
C LEU A 1 11.76 9.79 16.82
N LYS A 2 12.59 10.82 16.59
CA LYS A 2 12.12 12.20 16.25
C LYS A 2 11.08 12.22 15.12
N ARG A 3 11.33 11.47 14.04
CA ARG A 3 10.40 11.31 12.91
C ARG A 3 9.07 10.68 13.32
N ALA A 4 9.10 9.60 14.11
CA ALA A 4 7.89 8.90 14.55
C ALA A 4 7.01 9.81 15.44
N VAL A 5 7.62 10.55 16.37
CA VAL A 5 6.93 11.55 17.19
C VAL A 5 6.38 12.67 16.33
N TYR A 6 7.19 13.21 15.41
CA TYR A 6 6.76 14.26 14.49
C TYR A 6 5.56 13.84 13.63
N LEU A 7 5.48 12.59 13.17
CA LEU A 7 4.32 12.12 12.42
C LEU A 7 3.08 11.93 13.32
N TRP A 8 3.28 11.52 14.56
CA TRP A 8 2.19 11.21 15.49
C TRP A 8 1.49 12.45 16.08
N ILE A 9 2.18 13.59 16.16
CA ILE A 9 1.56 14.83 16.70
C ILE A 9 0.48 15.43 15.79
N PHE A 10 0.45 15.06 14.51
CA PHE A 10 -0.56 15.51 13.56
C PHE A 10 -1.74 14.56 13.54
N ASP A 11 -2.91 15.09 13.17
CA ASP A 11 -4.09 14.26 12.98
C ASP A 11 -3.88 13.26 11.82
N PRO A 12 -4.71 12.21 11.70
CA PRO A 12 -4.51 11.16 10.70
C PRO A 12 -4.41 11.66 9.25
N VAL A 13 -5.17 12.68 8.86
CA VAL A 13 -5.18 13.21 7.48
C VAL A 13 -3.90 13.98 7.22
N GLU A 14 -3.56 14.92 8.10
CA GLU A 14 -2.31 15.68 8.05
C GLU A 14 -1.10 14.76 8.01
N ARG A 15 -1.10 13.73 8.85
CA ARG A 15 -0.05 12.72 8.92
C ARG A 15 0.13 12.01 7.59
N GLU A 16 -0.95 11.60 6.92
CA GLU A 16 -0.87 10.95 5.61
C GLU A 16 -0.36 11.91 4.53
N ALA A 17 -0.79 13.17 4.52
CA ALA A 17 -0.25 14.19 3.61
C ALA A 17 1.25 14.41 3.82
N ILE A 18 1.72 14.42 5.08
CA ILE A 18 3.14 14.49 5.41
C ILE A 18 3.89 13.24 4.94
N ILE A 19 3.33 12.05 5.16
CA ILE A 19 3.95 10.80 4.70
C ILE A 19 4.09 10.80 3.18
N ALA A 20 3.05 11.22 2.44
CA ALA A 20 3.11 11.40 1.00
C ALA A 20 4.23 12.37 0.61
N ASN A 21 4.34 13.51 1.29
CA ASN A 21 5.37 14.50 0.97
C ASN A 21 6.79 14.02 1.27
N ILE A 22 6.96 13.21 2.32
CA ILE A 22 8.25 12.58 2.59
C ILE A 22 8.55 11.54 1.50
N ALA A 23 7.55 10.79 1.06
CA ALA A 23 7.68 9.75 0.03
C ALA A 23 8.06 10.31 -1.35
N VAL A 24 7.71 11.55 -1.68
CA VAL A 24 8.13 12.17 -2.96
C VAL A 24 9.53 12.78 -2.93
N LYS A 25 10.19 12.91 -1.77
CA LYS A 25 11.48 13.60 -1.63
C LYS A 25 12.68 12.68 -1.85
N LYS A 26 13.72 13.22 -2.50
CA LYS A 26 15.03 12.58 -2.86
C LYS A 26 14.94 11.42 -3.85
N ASN A 27 14.09 10.43 -3.58
CA ASN A 27 13.71 9.32 -4.45
C ASN A 27 12.28 8.92 -4.10
N ILE A 28 11.45 8.64 -5.10
CA ILE A 28 10.03 8.37 -4.87
C ILE A 28 9.86 7.00 -4.20
N ASP A 29 9.42 6.99 -2.94
CA ASP A 29 8.94 5.79 -2.24
C ASP A 29 7.53 5.46 -2.75
N TYR A 30 7.49 4.76 -3.88
CA TYR A 30 6.24 4.32 -4.49
C TYR A 30 5.38 3.46 -3.54
N GLN A 31 5.98 2.78 -2.54
CA GLN A 31 5.21 1.95 -1.62
C GLN A 31 4.32 2.81 -0.74
N ALA A 32 4.88 3.85 -0.13
CA ALA A 32 4.12 4.79 0.70
C ALA A 32 3.02 5.51 -0.10
N ILE A 33 3.31 5.92 -1.34
CA ILE A 33 2.29 6.55 -2.21
C ILE A 33 1.17 5.58 -2.55
N ILE A 34 1.50 4.32 -2.90
CA ILE A 34 0.48 3.30 -3.21
C ILE A 34 -0.32 2.91 -1.97
N GLU A 35 0.32 2.82 -0.81
CA GLU A 35 -0.36 2.58 0.47
C GLU A 35 -1.44 3.64 0.70
N ILE A 36 -1.11 4.93 0.56
CA ILE A 36 -2.07 6.03 0.72
C ILE A 36 -3.16 5.98 -0.36
N ALA A 37 -2.79 5.73 -1.63
CA ALA A 37 -3.73 5.75 -2.74
C ALA A 37 -4.71 4.56 -2.76
N CYS A 38 -4.28 3.38 -2.30
CA CYS A 38 -5.05 2.14 -2.45
C CYS A 38 -5.72 1.66 -1.17
N VAL A 39 -5.33 2.17 0.00
CA VAL A 39 -5.90 1.73 1.28
C VAL A 39 -7.00 2.67 1.77
N ASN A 40 -6.93 3.95 1.43
CA ASN A 40 -7.99 4.89 1.72
C ASN A 40 -9.21 4.66 0.83
N SER A 41 -10.39 4.87 1.39
CA SER A 41 -11.59 5.08 0.57
C SER A 41 -11.41 6.31 -0.34
N PRO A 42 -12.16 6.41 -1.45
CA PRO A 42 -12.08 7.57 -2.34
C PRO A 42 -12.31 8.91 -1.62
N LYS A 43 -13.18 8.92 -0.60
CA LYS A 43 -13.44 10.10 0.25
C LYS A 43 -12.25 10.45 1.14
N GLU A 44 -11.65 9.46 1.81
CA GLU A 44 -10.48 9.70 2.65
C GLU A 44 -9.28 10.18 1.81
N LEU A 45 -9.03 9.57 0.65
CA LEU A 45 -7.95 9.99 -0.25
C LEU A 45 -8.14 11.44 -0.74
N LEU A 46 -9.39 11.83 -1.04
CA LEU A 46 -9.69 13.21 -1.42
C LEU A 46 -9.29 14.20 -0.32
N VAL A 47 -9.66 13.92 0.92
CA VAL A 47 -9.35 14.78 2.08
C VAL A 47 -7.84 14.84 2.34
N VAL A 48 -7.12 13.72 2.18
CA VAL A 48 -5.64 13.71 2.26
C VAL A 48 -5.00 14.62 1.19
N LYS A 49 -5.55 14.63 -0.03
CA LYS A 49 -5.06 15.49 -1.12
C LYS A 49 -5.38 16.97 -0.87
N GLU A 50 -6.56 17.28 -0.34
CA GLU A 50 -6.91 18.64 0.07
C GLU A 50 -5.94 19.17 1.14
N GLU A 51 -5.59 18.36 2.13
CA GLU A 51 -4.59 18.71 3.14
C GLU A 51 -3.18 18.85 2.53
N TYR A 52 -2.82 17.99 1.56
CA TYR A 52 -1.57 18.14 0.81
C TYR A 52 -1.50 19.51 0.10
N HIS A 53 -2.59 19.93 -0.55
CA HIS A 53 -2.68 21.23 -1.20
C HIS A 53 -2.56 22.37 -0.18
N ALA A 54 -3.30 22.28 0.92
CA ALA A 54 -3.32 23.28 1.98
C ALA A 54 -1.91 23.49 2.57
N ARG A 55 -1.16 22.40 2.76
CA ARG A 55 0.16 22.41 3.39
C ARG A 55 1.30 22.78 2.44
N TYR A 56 1.32 22.21 1.22
CA TYR A 56 2.47 22.30 0.32
C TYR A 56 2.28 23.22 -0.88
N LYS A 57 1.08 23.79 -1.03
CA LYS A 57 0.72 24.75 -2.10
C LYS A 57 0.91 24.19 -3.51
N ARG A 58 0.71 22.88 -3.63
CA ARG A 58 0.89 22.07 -4.83
C ARG A 58 0.09 20.77 -4.67
N SER A 59 -0.18 20.07 -5.76
CA SER A 59 -0.82 18.77 -5.84
C SER A 59 0.15 17.61 -5.56
N LEU A 60 -0.39 16.49 -5.08
CA LEU A 60 0.41 15.27 -4.95
C LEU A 60 0.74 14.72 -6.35
N GLU A 61 -0.18 14.90 -7.30
CA GLU A 61 -0.08 14.48 -8.69
C GLU A 61 1.11 15.13 -9.41
N GLU A 62 1.35 16.43 -9.23
CA GLU A 62 2.48 17.08 -9.89
C GLU A 62 3.83 16.63 -9.31
N ASP A 63 3.89 16.35 -8.01
CA ASP A 63 5.11 15.84 -7.36
C ASP A 63 5.45 14.39 -7.79
N ILE A 64 4.47 13.61 -8.26
CA ILE A 64 4.65 12.23 -8.73
C ILE A 64 4.49 12.07 -10.26
N ALA A 65 4.43 13.18 -11.01
CA ALA A 65 4.04 13.21 -12.42
C ALA A 65 4.87 12.28 -13.33
N VAL A 66 6.12 12.00 -12.96
CA VAL A 66 7.03 11.12 -13.71
C VAL A 66 6.64 9.62 -13.62
N HIS A 67 5.82 9.23 -12.65
CA HIS A 67 5.35 7.86 -12.47
C HIS A 67 3.87 7.71 -12.88
N THR A 68 3.65 7.31 -14.13
CA THR A 68 2.30 7.17 -14.73
C THR A 68 1.32 6.32 -13.90
N LEU A 69 1.80 5.23 -13.29
CA LEU A 69 0.99 4.40 -12.41
C LEU A 69 0.58 5.15 -11.13
N LEU A 70 1.52 5.84 -10.48
CA LEU A 70 1.26 6.54 -9.22
C LEU A 70 0.27 7.70 -9.42
N VAL A 71 0.48 8.49 -10.48
CA VAL A 71 -0.47 9.54 -10.88
C VAL A 71 -1.86 8.93 -11.06
N SER A 72 -1.98 7.85 -11.83
CA SER A 72 -3.28 7.24 -12.10
C SER A 72 -3.98 6.72 -10.83
N LEU A 73 -3.22 6.15 -9.90
CA LEU A 73 -3.76 5.66 -8.62
C LEU A 73 -4.21 6.80 -7.69
N VAL A 74 -3.50 7.92 -7.66
CA VAL A 74 -3.80 9.09 -6.79
C VAL A 74 -4.90 9.98 -7.38
N SER A 75 -4.98 10.08 -8.71
CA SER A 75 -5.91 11.00 -9.38
C SER A 75 -7.35 10.49 -9.40
N THR A 76 -7.56 9.17 -9.40
CA THR A 76 -8.89 8.61 -9.65
C THR A 76 -9.77 8.63 -8.39
N TYR A 77 -10.88 9.35 -8.43
CA TYR A 77 -11.97 9.18 -7.47
C TYR A 77 -12.81 7.96 -7.87
N ARG A 78 -12.50 6.80 -7.29
CA ARG A 78 -13.14 5.54 -7.67
C ARG A 78 -14.59 5.47 -7.20
N TYR A 79 -15.37 4.67 -7.94
CA TYR A 79 -16.63 4.16 -7.42
C TYR A 79 -16.37 3.20 -6.25
N ASP A 80 -17.12 3.38 -5.15
CA ASP A 80 -16.94 2.65 -3.88
C ASP A 80 -18.14 1.72 -3.57
N GLY A 81 -18.93 1.37 -4.59
CA GLY A 81 -20.00 0.38 -4.48
C GLY A 81 -19.51 -1.05 -4.69
N ASP A 82 -20.36 -2.00 -4.32
CA ASP A 82 -20.11 -3.45 -4.36
C ASP A 82 -20.50 -4.11 -5.70
N GLU A 83 -21.08 -3.34 -6.61
CA GLU A 83 -21.55 -3.78 -7.91
C GLU A 83 -20.38 -4.25 -8.77
N THR A 84 -20.55 -5.43 -9.38
CA THR A 84 -19.54 -6.03 -10.25
C THR A 84 -20.15 -6.54 -11.55
N ASP A 85 -19.37 -6.45 -12.62
CA ASP A 85 -19.68 -7.01 -13.93
C ASP A 85 -18.73 -8.18 -14.21
N THR A 86 -19.31 -9.39 -14.29
CA THR A 86 -18.58 -10.64 -14.48
C THR A 86 -17.97 -10.76 -15.87
N GLY A 87 -18.62 -10.19 -16.90
CA GLY A 87 -18.13 -10.17 -18.27
C GLY A 87 -16.88 -9.30 -18.39
N VAL A 88 -16.94 -8.09 -17.81
CA VAL A 88 -15.80 -7.19 -17.71
C VAL A 88 -14.68 -7.81 -16.87
N ALA A 89 -15.01 -8.44 -15.73
CA ALA A 89 -14.01 -9.05 -14.86
C ALA A 89 -13.22 -10.16 -15.56
N ARG A 90 -13.90 -11.02 -16.34
CA ARG A 90 -13.24 -12.06 -17.14
C ARG A 90 -12.37 -11.46 -18.25
N LEU A 91 -12.89 -10.47 -18.98
CA LEU A 91 -12.14 -9.83 -20.06
C LEU A 91 -10.87 -9.16 -19.51
N GLU A 92 -10.98 -8.40 -18.43
CA GLU A 92 -9.86 -7.69 -17.82
C GLU A 92 -8.87 -8.66 -17.16
N ALA A 93 -9.32 -9.80 -16.62
CA ALA A 93 -8.43 -10.85 -16.12
C ALA A 93 -7.52 -11.38 -17.23
N LYS A 94 -8.08 -11.62 -18.42
CA LYS A 94 -7.32 -12.01 -19.61
C LYS A 94 -6.35 -10.92 -20.07
N THR A 95 -6.80 -9.66 -20.12
CA THR A 95 -5.92 -8.53 -20.45
C THR A 95 -4.72 -8.42 -19.51
N LEU A 96 -4.94 -8.61 -18.19
CA LEU A 96 -3.86 -8.62 -17.21
C LEU A 96 -2.93 -9.82 -17.42
N HIS A 97 -3.46 -11.00 -17.76
CA HIS A 97 -2.65 -12.19 -18.03
C HIS A 97 -1.74 -12.01 -19.25
N ASP A 98 -2.30 -11.54 -20.35
CA ASP A 98 -1.56 -11.29 -21.59
C ASP A 98 -0.42 -10.29 -21.35
N ALA A 99 -0.70 -9.20 -20.63
CA ALA A 99 0.30 -8.18 -20.27
C ALA A 99 1.40 -8.72 -19.34
N ILE A 100 1.07 -9.63 -18.41
CA ILE A 100 2.06 -10.27 -17.54
C ILE A 100 2.95 -11.22 -18.35
N LYS A 101 2.36 -12.00 -19.26
CA LYS A 101 3.07 -12.96 -20.11
C LYS A 101 4.05 -12.26 -21.06
N SER A 102 3.67 -11.11 -21.61
CA SER A 102 4.52 -10.27 -22.46
C SER A 102 5.47 -9.35 -21.69
N GLN A 103 5.40 -9.33 -20.35
CA GLN A 103 6.14 -8.39 -19.48
C GLN A 103 5.88 -6.90 -19.79
N THR A 104 4.75 -6.58 -20.42
CA THR A 104 4.35 -5.20 -20.76
C THR A 104 3.50 -4.59 -19.65
N PHE A 105 4.06 -4.50 -18.43
CA PHE A 105 3.30 -4.06 -17.25
C PHE A 105 2.86 -2.59 -17.33
N ASN A 106 3.66 -1.74 -17.98
CA ASN A 106 3.39 -0.31 -18.18
C ASN A 106 2.36 -0.03 -19.30
N HIS A 107 1.72 -1.06 -19.84
CA HIS A 107 0.70 -0.91 -20.87
C HIS A 107 -0.49 -0.11 -20.31
N SER A 108 -1.04 0.80 -21.12
CA SER A 108 -2.13 1.72 -20.74
C SER A 108 -3.33 0.98 -20.14
N GLU A 109 -3.69 -0.17 -20.70
CA GLU A 109 -4.78 -1.01 -20.18
C GLU A 109 -4.54 -1.55 -18.77
N VAL A 110 -3.30 -1.96 -18.43
CA VAL A 110 -2.99 -2.43 -17.06
C VAL A 110 -3.17 -1.30 -16.06
N ILE A 111 -2.66 -0.11 -16.41
CA ILE A 111 -2.81 1.10 -15.61
C ILE A 111 -4.29 1.46 -15.49
N ARG A 112 -5.04 1.49 -16.60
CA ARG A 112 -6.47 1.82 -16.63
C ARG A 112 -7.27 0.89 -15.73
N ILE A 113 -7.09 -0.43 -15.87
CA ILE A 113 -7.79 -1.42 -15.05
C ILE A 113 -7.51 -1.14 -13.58
N LEU A 114 -6.23 -1.11 -13.18
CA LEU A 114 -5.88 -0.93 -11.77
C LEU A 114 -6.25 0.43 -11.19
N SER A 115 -6.24 1.51 -11.98
CA SER A 115 -6.49 2.87 -11.48
C SER A 115 -7.95 3.28 -11.46
N THR A 116 -8.78 2.76 -12.37
CA THR A 116 -10.14 3.30 -12.58
C THR A 116 -11.26 2.43 -12.04
N ARG A 117 -11.06 1.11 -11.92
CA ARG A 117 -12.09 0.18 -11.45
C ARG A 117 -12.35 0.32 -9.95
N SER A 118 -13.58 0.03 -9.52
CA SER A 118 -13.92 -0.07 -8.10
C SER A 118 -13.14 -1.21 -7.44
N THR A 119 -12.95 -1.14 -6.12
CA THR A 119 -12.30 -2.20 -5.36
C THR A 119 -13.03 -3.53 -5.52
N ALA A 120 -14.37 -3.52 -5.49
CA ALA A 120 -15.20 -4.71 -5.71
C ALA A 120 -14.94 -5.33 -7.10
N GLN A 121 -14.94 -4.52 -8.16
CA GLN A 121 -14.69 -4.99 -9.52
C GLN A 121 -13.26 -5.54 -9.67
N LEU A 122 -12.25 -4.89 -9.10
CA LEU A 122 -10.87 -5.38 -9.14
C LEU A 122 -10.71 -6.72 -8.43
N CYS A 123 -11.33 -6.88 -7.26
CA CYS A 123 -11.35 -8.16 -6.56
C CYS A 123 -12.00 -9.26 -7.40
N ALA A 124 -13.12 -8.97 -8.09
CA ALA A 124 -13.73 -9.90 -9.02
C ALA A 124 -12.77 -10.27 -10.16
N THR A 125 -12.14 -9.29 -10.81
CA THR A 125 -11.13 -9.50 -11.87
C THR A 125 -9.98 -10.40 -11.39
N PHE A 126 -9.43 -10.16 -10.19
CA PHE A 126 -8.34 -10.98 -9.66
C PHE A 126 -8.75 -12.39 -9.25
N ASN A 127 -10.01 -12.57 -8.82
CA ASN A 127 -10.56 -13.90 -8.56
C ASN A 127 -10.71 -14.69 -9.86
N TYR A 128 -11.30 -14.09 -10.91
CA TYR A 128 -11.36 -14.71 -12.23
C TYR A 128 -9.98 -15.05 -12.79
N TYR A 129 -9.00 -14.15 -12.62
CA TYR A 129 -7.62 -14.44 -13.00
C TYR A 129 -7.10 -15.72 -12.33
N LYS A 130 -7.34 -15.87 -11.01
CA LYS A 130 -6.89 -17.04 -10.27
C LYS A 130 -7.62 -18.31 -10.71
N ASP A 131 -8.92 -18.21 -10.96
CA ASP A 131 -9.74 -19.35 -11.37
C ASP A 131 -9.38 -19.83 -12.78
N GLU A 132 -9.09 -18.91 -13.71
CA GLU A 132 -8.74 -19.24 -15.10
C GLU A 132 -7.29 -19.72 -15.26
N TYR A 133 -6.34 -19.13 -14.52
CA TYR A 133 -4.90 -19.40 -14.68
C TYR A 133 -4.28 -20.21 -13.54
N GLY A 134 -5.06 -20.61 -12.54
CA GLY A 134 -4.63 -21.46 -11.43
C GLY A 134 -3.66 -20.81 -10.42
N ILE A 135 -3.21 -19.58 -10.67
CA ILE A 135 -2.29 -18.85 -9.80
C ILE A 135 -2.81 -17.44 -9.49
N PRO A 136 -2.67 -16.94 -8.25
CA PRO A 136 -2.97 -15.55 -7.94
C PRO A 136 -2.11 -14.60 -8.78
N ILE A 137 -2.69 -13.51 -9.27
CA ILE A 137 -1.98 -12.49 -10.05
C ILE A 137 -0.72 -11.95 -9.33
N THR A 138 -0.77 -11.81 -8.01
CA THR A 138 0.38 -11.36 -7.20
C THR A 138 1.54 -12.36 -7.18
N LYS A 139 1.29 -13.64 -7.48
CA LYS A 139 2.33 -14.65 -7.71
C LYS A 139 2.84 -14.57 -9.15
N ALA A 140 1.96 -14.38 -10.13
CA ALA A 140 2.31 -14.22 -11.54
C ALA A 140 3.24 -13.01 -11.79
N LEU A 141 3.11 -11.96 -10.99
CA LEU A 141 4.00 -10.79 -11.00
C LEU A 141 5.36 -11.01 -10.31
N THR A 142 5.65 -12.22 -9.83
CA THR A 142 6.96 -12.55 -9.25
C THR A 142 7.84 -13.06 -10.37
N THR A 143 8.73 -12.21 -10.88
CA THR A 143 9.76 -12.61 -11.86
C THR A 143 11.12 -12.71 -11.17
N GLU A 144 12.10 -13.33 -11.84
CA GLU A 144 13.48 -13.44 -11.33
C GLU A 144 14.16 -12.07 -11.21
N SER A 145 13.78 -11.12 -12.08
CA SER A 145 14.26 -9.73 -12.10
C SER A 145 13.07 -8.76 -12.30
N PRO A 146 12.25 -8.51 -11.27
CA PRO A 146 11.10 -7.65 -11.42
C PRO A 146 11.55 -6.20 -11.59
N ASN A 147 11.09 -5.56 -12.66
CA ASN A 147 11.26 -4.12 -12.79
C ASN A 147 10.43 -3.37 -11.73
N GLU A 148 10.78 -2.11 -11.48
CA GLU A 148 10.11 -1.27 -10.46
C GLU A 148 8.59 -1.23 -10.66
N PHE A 149 8.13 -1.20 -11.92
CA PHE A 149 6.72 -1.16 -12.25
C PHE A 149 5.99 -2.44 -11.80
N ALA A 150 6.56 -3.62 -12.04
CA ALA A 150 5.99 -4.88 -11.60
C ALA A 150 5.91 -4.97 -10.06
N LEU A 151 6.92 -4.43 -9.36
CA LEU A 151 6.90 -4.32 -7.91
C LEU A 151 5.78 -3.39 -7.42
N ALA A 152 5.68 -2.19 -7.99
CA ALA A 152 4.63 -1.22 -7.69
C ALA A 152 3.23 -1.80 -7.94
N LEU A 153 3.02 -2.45 -9.09
CA LEU A 153 1.76 -3.12 -9.44
C LEU A 153 1.39 -4.18 -8.40
N ARG A 154 2.37 -4.99 -7.98
CA ARG A 154 2.18 -6.02 -6.96
C ARG A 154 1.85 -5.43 -5.58
N VAL A 155 2.42 -4.28 -5.23
CA VAL A 155 2.06 -3.54 -4.01
C VAL A 155 0.62 -3.03 -4.11
N ALA A 156 0.24 -2.41 -5.23
CA ALA A 156 -1.11 -1.88 -5.45
C ALA A 156 -2.17 -2.97 -5.32
N ILE A 157 -1.99 -4.10 -6.02
CA ILE A 157 -2.93 -5.23 -5.96
C ILE A 157 -3.07 -5.76 -4.52
N ARG A 158 -1.96 -5.84 -3.76
CA ARG A 158 -2.02 -6.31 -2.37
C ARG A 158 -2.74 -5.34 -1.45
N CYS A 159 -2.52 -4.04 -1.64
CA CYS A 159 -3.23 -3.00 -0.90
C CYS A 159 -4.74 -3.06 -1.20
N ILE A 160 -5.13 -3.19 -2.47
CA ILE A 160 -6.53 -3.25 -2.90
C ILE A 160 -7.24 -4.50 -2.35
N VAL A 161 -6.60 -5.68 -2.47
CA VAL A 161 -7.26 -6.96 -2.11
C VAL A 161 -7.32 -7.17 -0.60
N SER A 162 -6.25 -6.83 0.13
CA SER A 162 -6.22 -7.06 1.57
C SER A 162 -5.15 -6.19 2.23
N PRO A 163 -5.50 -4.92 2.56
CA PRO A 163 -4.57 -3.98 3.21
C PRO A 163 -3.92 -4.56 4.46
N GLN A 164 -4.69 -5.26 5.30
CA GLN A 164 -4.19 -5.77 6.58
C GLN A 164 -3.15 -6.89 6.38
N LYS A 165 -3.37 -7.78 5.39
CA LYS A 165 -2.37 -8.80 5.01
C LYS A 165 -1.11 -8.16 4.42
N TYR A 166 -1.28 -7.09 3.65
CA TYR A 166 -0.19 -6.32 3.10
C TYR A 166 0.66 -5.71 4.23
N PHE A 167 0.05 -4.92 5.14
CA PHE A 167 0.78 -4.30 6.24
C PHE A 167 1.41 -5.30 7.19
N ALA A 168 0.76 -6.43 7.48
CA ALA A 168 1.37 -7.51 8.24
C ALA A 168 2.63 -8.06 7.54
N LYS A 169 2.68 -8.08 6.20
CA LYS A 169 3.89 -8.43 5.44
C LYS A 169 4.97 -7.36 5.57
N VAL A 170 4.59 -6.08 5.42
CA VAL A 170 5.52 -4.96 5.53
C VAL A 170 6.19 -4.98 6.90
N LEU A 171 5.41 -5.13 7.97
CA LEU A 171 5.93 -5.27 9.34
C LEU A 171 6.83 -6.50 9.49
N GLN A 172 6.42 -7.68 8.98
CA GLN A 172 7.26 -8.87 9.03
C GLN A 172 8.62 -8.65 8.36
N ASN A 173 8.62 -8.02 7.18
CA ASN A 173 9.85 -7.73 6.46
C ASN A 173 10.68 -6.65 7.16
N ALA A 174 10.04 -5.70 7.84
CA ALA A 174 10.72 -4.64 8.57
C ALA A 174 11.43 -5.15 9.83
N VAL A 175 10.83 -6.12 10.55
CA VAL A 175 11.41 -6.73 11.74
C VAL A 175 12.27 -7.97 11.45
N GLY A 176 12.15 -8.58 10.27
CA GLY A 176 12.70 -9.91 9.97
C GLY A 176 13.98 -9.92 9.13
N LYS A 177 14.56 -8.76 8.80
CA LYS A 177 15.83 -8.67 8.07
C LYS A 177 16.97 -8.95 9.05
N ALA A 178 17.61 -10.11 8.93
CA ALA A 178 18.76 -10.48 9.76
C ALA A 178 19.82 -9.36 9.76
N GLY A 179 20.00 -8.71 10.91
CA GLY A 179 21.02 -7.67 11.12
C GLY A 179 20.61 -6.23 10.81
N SER A 180 19.38 -5.93 10.34
CA SER A 180 18.92 -4.54 10.22
C SER A 180 17.39 -4.40 10.25
N THR A 181 16.89 -3.56 11.15
CA THR A 181 15.47 -3.21 11.22
C THR A 181 15.17 -2.09 10.23
N ASP A 182 14.12 -2.27 9.41
CA ASP A 182 13.62 -1.22 8.52
C ASP A 182 12.76 -0.23 9.33
N GLU A 183 13.41 0.69 10.03
CA GLU A 183 12.73 1.63 10.93
C GLU A 183 11.73 2.53 10.22
N ASP A 184 11.97 2.83 8.93
CA ASP A 184 11.10 3.68 8.13
C ASP A 184 9.79 2.97 7.79
N ALA A 185 9.86 1.73 7.29
CA ALA A 185 8.66 0.92 7.06
C ALA A 185 7.92 0.62 8.37
N LEU A 186 8.66 0.31 9.44
CA LEU A 186 8.09 0.03 10.75
C LEU A 186 7.35 1.25 11.33
N THR A 187 7.98 2.42 11.31
CA THR A 187 7.38 3.69 11.75
C THR A 187 6.16 4.01 10.91
N ARG A 188 6.27 3.98 9.58
CA ARG A 188 5.18 4.34 8.65
C ARG A 188 3.93 3.53 8.94
N VAL A 189 4.06 2.20 8.99
CA VAL A 189 2.90 1.32 9.18
C VAL A 189 2.28 1.48 10.57
N ILE A 190 3.09 1.52 11.64
CA ILE A 190 2.54 1.65 13.00
C ILE A 190 1.85 3.00 13.16
N VAL A 191 2.49 4.11 12.76
CA VAL A 191 1.96 5.46 12.93
C VAL A 191 0.72 5.71 12.05
N MET A 192 0.69 5.20 10.83
CA MET A 192 -0.45 5.36 9.92
C MET A 192 -1.67 4.50 10.31
N ARG A 193 -1.45 3.34 10.95
CA ARG A 193 -2.54 2.36 11.21
C ARG A 193 -2.99 2.28 12.67
N ALA A 194 -2.25 2.86 13.62
CA ALA A 194 -2.54 2.75 15.05
C ALA A 194 -3.97 3.17 15.43
N GLU A 195 -4.51 4.21 14.79
CA GLU A 195 -5.86 4.75 15.07
C GLU A 195 -6.93 4.20 14.13
N LYS A 196 -6.57 3.29 13.21
CA LYS A 196 -7.46 2.71 12.20
C LYS A 196 -7.70 1.22 12.45
N ASP A 197 -6.77 0.37 12.01
CA ASP A 197 -6.95 -1.09 12.00
C ASP A 197 -5.72 -1.88 12.45
N LEU A 198 -4.80 -1.24 13.19
CA LEU A 198 -3.59 -1.90 13.69
C LEU A 198 -3.91 -3.17 14.50
N LYS A 199 -5.04 -3.22 15.21
CA LYS A 199 -5.49 -4.44 15.90
C LYS A 199 -5.62 -5.64 14.94
N VAL A 200 -6.28 -5.45 13.80
CA VAL A 200 -6.46 -6.51 12.79
C VAL A 200 -5.11 -6.85 12.15
N ILE A 201 -4.26 -5.85 11.89
CA ILE A 201 -2.91 -6.07 11.38
C ILE A 201 -2.07 -6.92 12.36
N LYS A 202 -2.19 -6.69 13.68
CA LYS A 202 -1.52 -7.51 14.71
C LYS A 202 -1.95 -8.98 14.65
N GLU A 203 -3.24 -9.24 14.48
CA GLU A 203 -3.75 -10.61 14.33
C GLU A 203 -3.21 -11.29 13.07
N MET A 204 -3.20 -10.58 11.94
CA MET A 204 -2.66 -11.09 10.67
C MET A 204 -1.15 -11.30 10.72
N PHE A 205 -0.43 -10.42 11.42
CA PHE A 205 1.00 -10.58 11.69
C PHE A 205 1.25 -11.83 12.52
N HIS A 206 0.50 -12.03 13.62
CA HIS A 206 0.67 -13.19 14.50
C HIS A 206 0.42 -14.51 13.77
N LYS A 207 -0.68 -14.60 13.00
CA LYS A 207 -1.00 -15.77 12.17
C LYS A 207 0.11 -16.10 11.16
N ARG A 208 0.90 -15.12 10.75
CA ARG A 208 1.96 -15.27 9.75
C ARG A 208 3.32 -15.62 10.34
N THR A 209 3.66 -15.06 11.50
CA THR A 209 5.01 -15.13 12.07
C THR A 209 5.11 -16.02 13.31
N ASN A 210 3.97 -16.43 13.89
CA ASN A 210 3.89 -17.06 15.21
C ASN A 210 4.53 -16.20 16.33
N ALA A 211 4.66 -14.89 16.11
CA ALA A 211 5.16 -13.91 17.06
C ALA A 211 4.16 -12.75 17.17
N THR A 212 4.03 -12.16 18.35
CA THR A 212 3.23 -10.93 18.49
C THR A 212 4.01 -9.74 17.93
N LEU A 213 3.30 -8.77 17.34
CA LEU A 213 3.95 -7.55 16.85
C LEU A 213 4.68 -6.82 17.99
N LYS A 214 4.09 -6.79 19.19
CA LYS A 214 4.70 -6.21 20.40
C LYS A 214 6.04 -6.87 20.73
N ARG A 215 6.12 -8.21 20.70
CA ARG A 215 7.38 -8.94 20.94
C ARG A 215 8.41 -8.62 19.85
N ALA A 216 8.01 -8.64 18.58
CA ALA A 216 8.91 -8.36 17.47
C ALA A 216 9.49 -6.93 17.56
N VAL A 217 8.65 -5.91 17.77
CA VAL A 217 9.10 -4.53 17.99
C VAL A 217 10.00 -4.43 19.22
N GLY A 218 9.62 -5.12 20.31
CA GLY A 218 10.36 -5.18 21.57
C GLY A 218 11.79 -5.68 21.42
N THR A 219 12.01 -6.66 20.55
CA THR A 219 13.33 -7.27 20.31
C THR A 219 14.15 -6.52 19.26
N GLU A 220 13.52 -6.01 18.21
CA GLU A 220 14.21 -5.46 17.03
C GLU A 220 14.45 -3.95 17.09
N THR A 221 13.99 -3.27 18.13
CA THR A 221 14.22 -1.82 18.32
C THR A 221 14.69 -1.54 19.75
N SER A 222 15.35 -0.41 19.97
CA SER A 222 15.89 -0.06 21.29
C SER A 222 15.60 1.39 21.71
N GLY A 223 15.84 1.68 22.99
CA GLY A 223 15.74 3.02 23.57
C GLY A 223 14.35 3.65 23.50
N HIS A 224 14.30 4.98 23.47
CA HIS A 224 13.04 5.73 23.43
C HIS A 224 12.20 5.44 22.17
N TYR A 225 12.83 5.09 21.05
CA TYR A 225 12.11 4.72 19.84
C TYR A 225 11.29 3.44 20.04
N ASN A 226 11.89 2.42 20.64
CA ASN A 226 11.20 1.20 21.06
C ASN A 226 10.02 1.50 22.00
N SER A 227 10.27 2.27 23.06
CA SER A 227 9.22 2.64 24.03
C SER A 227 8.03 3.34 23.36
N PHE A 228 8.32 4.25 22.43
CA PHE A 228 7.29 4.96 21.67
C PHE A 228 6.48 4.02 20.78
N LEU A 229 7.13 3.16 19.99
CA LEU A 229 6.41 2.21 19.13
C LEU A 229 5.59 1.21 19.95
N LEU A 230 6.11 0.70 21.06
CA LEU A 230 5.36 -0.21 21.93
C LEU A 230 4.12 0.45 22.53
N ALA A 231 4.17 1.75 22.83
CA ALA A 231 3.00 2.51 23.27
C ALA A 231 1.92 2.57 22.17
N LEU A 232 2.31 2.82 20.91
CA LEU A 232 1.37 2.86 19.78
C LEU A 232 0.82 1.47 19.40
N VAL A 233 1.65 0.43 19.47
CA VAL A 233 1.23 -0.96 19.24
C VAL A 233 0.20 -1.40 20.30
N GLY A 234 0.30 -0.84 21.51
CA GLY A 234 -0.57 -1.14 22.63
C GLY A 234 -0.46 -2.59 23.08
N ASN A 235 -1.44 -3.02 23.88
CA ASN A 235 -1.58 -4.42 24.29
C ASN A 235 -2.12 -5.28 23.14
#